data_AF-A0A650CKL1-F1
#
_entry.id   AF-A0A650CKL1-F1
#
_cell.length_a   1.000
_cell.length_b   1.000
_cell.length_c   1.000
_cell.angle_alpha   90.00
_cell.angle_beta   90.00
_cell.angle_gamma   90.00
#
_symmetry.space_group_name_H-M   'P 1'
#
loop_
_entity.id
_entity.type
_entity.pdbx_description
1 polymer ?
#
loop_
_entity_poly.entity_id
_entity_poly.type
_entity_poly.pdbx_seq_one_letter_code
_entity_poly.pdbx_strand_id
1 'polypeptide(L)'
;MSEILKSVIDPETLSSIVELGFVKQIEEGENKIRVVLSPPTFWCPPTFLYMILEDLREKLKRKYETIDIEITAHHDSEKLTKCINKGLKFDECYGDEAMKGLYDDLKKKFYQRLEKGINPKNKSDKLVRLSLGITGEMCKLLAEERMKREGS
;
A
#
# COMPACT_ATOMS: atom_id res chain seq x y z
N MET A 1 0.40 -17.95 2.29
CA MET A 1 0.67 -16.79 1.40
C MET A 1 -0.51 -15.85 1.35
N SER A 2 -1.68 -16.33 0.90
CA SER A 2 -2.92 -15.53 0.82
C SER A 2 -3.25 -14.77 2.11
N GLU A 3 -3.09 -15.38 3.28
CA GLU A 3 -3.36 -14.74 4.57
C GLU A 3 -2.38 -13.59 4.89
N ILE A 4 -1.10 -13.71 4.49
CA ILE A 4 -0.13 -12.60 4.63
C ILE A 4 -0.59 -11.41 3.80
N LEU A 5 -0.89 -11.64 2.52
CA LEU A 5 -1.32 -10.59 1.59
C LEU A 5 -2.63 -9.94 2.03
N LYS A 6 -3.61 -10.75 2.48
CA LYS A 6 -4.89 -10.24 3.00
C LYS A 6 -4.71 -9.34 4.22
N SER A 7 -3.74 -9.66 5.07
CA SER A 7 -3.47 -8.88 6.28
C SER A 7 -2.81 -7.52 6.01
N VAL A 8 -2.31 -7.27 4.80
CA VAL A 8 -1.70 -5.98 4.44
C VAL A 8 -2.83 -5.02 4.07
N ILE A 9 -2.90 -3.92 4.83
CA ILE A 9 -4.00 -2.96 4.78
C ILE A 9 -3.52 -1.65 4.17
N ASP A 10 -4.29 -1.14 3.22
CA ASP A 10 -4.07 0.18 2.65
C ASP A 10 -4.40 1.29 3.68
N PRO A 11 -3.47 2.23 3.94
CA PRO A 11 -3.66 3.29 4.92
C PRO A 11 -4.78 4.28 4.65
N GLU A 12 -5.18 4.44 3.38
CA GLU A 12 -6.22 5.38 2.99
C GLU A 12 -7.62 4.78 3.16
N THR A 13 -7.82 3.55 2.68
CA THR A 13 -9.13 2.89 2.60
C THR A 13 -9.41 1.96 3.77
N LEU A 14 -8.39 1.62 4.57
CA LEU A 14 -8.45 0.59 5.62
C LEU A 14 -8.94 -0.78 5.10
N SER A 15 -8.73 -1.05 3.81
CA SER A 15 -9.11 -2.31 3.15
C SER A 15 -7.87 -3.11 2.77
N SER A 16 -8.04 -4.41 2.55
CA SER A 16 -6.92 -5.26 2.15
C SER A 16 -6.42 -4.93 0.75
N ILE A 17 -5.11 -4.97 0.51
CA ILE A 17 -4.54 -4.83 -0.84
C ILE A 17 -5.04 -5.90 -1.82
N VAL A 18 -5.48 -7.06 -1.29
CA VAL A 18 -6.08 -8.13 -2.10
C VAL A 18 -7.50 -7.76 -2.51
N GLU A 19 -8.30 -7.21 -1.59
CA GLU A 19 -9.66 -6.75 -1.86
C GLU A 19 -9.68 -5.56 -2.83
N LEU A 20 -8.65 -4.73 -2.78
CA LEU A 20 -8.47 -3.61 -3.71
C LEU A 20 -7.86 -4.03 -5.05
N GLY A 21 -7.52 -5.31 -5.24
CA GLY A 21 -6.97 -5.81 -6.50
C GLY A 21 -5.58 -5.30 -6.85
N PHE A 22 -4.77 -4.90 -5.85
CA PHE A 22 -3.41 -4.41 -6.08
C PHE A 22 -2.48 -5.55 -6.50
N VAL A 23 -2.69 -6.75 -5.98
CA VAL A 23 -1.85 -7.91 -6.28
C VAL A 23 -2.19 -8.46 -7.66
N LYS A 24 -1.21 -8.45 -8.59
CA LYS A 24 -1.40 -8.92 -9.97
C LYS A 24 -0.79 -10.29 -10.22
N GLN A 25 0.39 -10.55 -9.66
CA GLN A 25 1.09 -11.81 -9.84
C GLN A 25 1.86 -12.18 -8.58
N ILE A 26 1.93 -13.48 -8.31
CA ILE A 26 2.69 -14.05 -7.21
C ILE A 26 3.43 -15.26 -7.76
N GLU A 27 4.74 -15.31 -7.56
CA GLU A 27 5.58 -16.47 -7.86
C GLU A 27 6.24 -16.93 -6.56
N GLU A 28 5.77 -18.05 -6.02
CA GLU A 28 6.28 -18.63 -4.77
C GLU A 28 7.20 -19.82 -5.08
N GLY A 29 8.41 -19.80 -4.53
CA GLY A 29 9.34 -20.93 -4.50
C GLY A 29 9.59 -21.40 -3.07
N GLU A 30 10.54 -22.33 -2.91
CA GLU A 30 10.80 -22.99 -1.62
C GLU A 30 11.20 -22.00 -0.50
N ASN A 31 12.05 -21.01 -0.80
CA ASN A 31 12.45 -19.98 0.16
C ASN A 31 12.56 -18.58 -0.47
N LYS A 32 11.85 -18.40 -1.58
CA LYS A 32 11.82 -17.15 -2.34
C LYS A 32 10.40 -16.79 -2.76
N ILE A 33 10.15 -15.51 -2.87
CA ILE A 33 8.89 -15.01 -3.41
C ILE A 33 9.10 -13.78 -4.27
N ARG A 34 8.33 -13.72 -5.36
CA ARG A 34 8.11 -12.51 -6.14
C ARG A 34 6.64 -12.09 -6.08
N VAL A 35 6.39 -10.82 -5.79
CA VAL A 35 5.04 -10.23 -5.75
C VAL A 35 5.00 -9.02 -6.65
N VAL A 36 4.09 -9.02 -7.63
CA VAL A 36 3.84 -7.88 -8.51
C VAL A 36 2.61 -7.14 -8.02
N LEU A 37 2.78 -5.87 -7.65
CA LEU A 37 1.72 -4.96 -7.26
C LEU A 37 1.47 -3.93 -8.36
N SER A 38 0.20 -3.65 -8.61
CA SER A 38 -0.26 -2.54 -9.44
C SER A 38 -1.26 -1.73 -8.63
N PRO A 39 -0.84 -0.62 -8.01
CA PRO A 39 -1.75 0.33 -7.39
C PRO A 39 -2.84 0.79 -8.38
N PRO A 40 -3.99 1.26 -7.88
CA PRO A 40 -5.16 1.57 -8.70
C PRO A 40 -4.99 2.91 -9.42
N THR A 41 -4.08 3.76 -8.95
CA THR A 41 -3.82 5.08 -9.52
C THR A 41 -2.32 5.27 -9.75
N PHE A 42 -1.99 5.89 -10.89
CA PHE A 42 -0.60 6.17 -11.28
C PHE A 42 0.08 7.24 -10.40
N TRP A 43 -0.74 8.13 -9.81
CA TRP A 43 -0.32 9.28 -9.00
C TRP A 43 -0.66 9.13 -7.51
N CYS A 44 -0.78 7.89 -7.02
CA CYS A 44 -0.94 7.67 -5.58
C CYS A 44 0.21 8.33 -4.81
N PRO A 45 -0.03 8.96 -3.65
CA PRO A 45 1.07 9.50 -2.86
C PRO A 45 2.08 8.39 -2.51
N PRO A 46 3.38 8.55 -2.86
CA PRO A 46 4.36 7.49 -2.66
C PRO A 46 4.51 7.11 -1.20
N THR A 47 4.26 8.05 -0.28
CA THR A 47 4.23 7.87 1.17
C THR A 47 3.30 6.73 1.61
N PHE A 48 2.06 6.68 1.10
CA PHE A 48 1.10 5.66 1.52
C PHE A 48 1.40 4.31 0.88
N LEU A 49 1.77 4.31 -0.40
CA LEU A 49 2.21 3.10 -1.09
C LEU A 49 3.45 2.51 -0.40
N TYR A 50 4.40 3.32 0.05
CA TYR A 50 5.57 2.83 0.76
C TYR A 50 5.23 2.17 2.11
N MET A 51 4.23 2.68 2.85
CA MET A 51 3.77 2.04 4.08
C MET A 51 3.22 0.63 3.81
N ILE A 52 2.47 0.46 2.71
CA ILE A 52 1.98 -0.86 2.27
C ILE A 52 3.15 -1.79 1.94
N LEU A 53 4.13 -1.28 1.17
CA LEU A 53 5.30 -2.04 0.74
C LEU A 53 6.17 -2.48 1.92
N GLU A 54 6.40 -1.61 2.90
CA GLU A 54 7.12 -1.93 4.13
C GLU A 54 6.39 -3.01 4.92
N ASP A 55 5.07 -2.86 5.16
CA ASP A 55 4.29 -3.85 5.91
C ASP A 55 4.28 -5.22 5.20
N LEU A 56 4.12 -5.22 3.88
CA LEU A 56 4.21 -6.44 3.07
C LEU A 56 5.58 -7.11 3.20
N ARG A 57 6.67 -6.36 3.01
CA ARG A 57 8.02 -6.91 3.09
C ARG A 57 8.33 -7.46 4.47
N GLU A 58 7.96 -6.76 5.54
CA GLU A 58 8.19 -7.21 6.92
C GLU A 58 7.43 -8.51 7.25
N LYS A 59 6.22 -8.68 6.73
CA LYS A 59 5.46 -9.93 6.90
C LYS A 59 6.03 -11.07 6.07
N LEU A 60 6.46 -10.80 4.83
CA LEU A 60 7.09 -11.81 3.96
C LEU A 60 8.44 -12.30 4.51
N LYS A 61 9.24 -11.41 5.10
CA LYS A 61 10.55 -11.76 5.73
C LYS A 61 10.45 -12.83 6.82
N ARG A 62 9.27 -13.02 7.40
CA ARG A 62 9.05 -14.08 8.42
C ARG A 62 8.98 -15.48 7.82
N LYS A 63 8.78 -15.60 6.51
CA LYS A 63 8.60 -16.88 5.82
C LYS A 63 9.61 -17.11 4.69
N TYR A 64 10.13 -16.06 4.05
CA TYR A 64 11.03 -16.18 2.90
C TYR A 64 12.35 -15.46 3.15
N GLU A 65 13.45 -16.08 2.72
CA GLU A 65 14.77 -15.46 2.71
C GLU A 65 14.94 -14.45 1.56
N THR A 66 14.45 -14.82 0.37
CA THR A 66 14.55 -13.95 -0.82
C THR A 66 13.19 -13.37 -1.18
N ILE A 67 13.09 -12.04 -1.19
CA ILE A 67 11.83 -11.33 -1.46
C ILE A 67 12.08 -10.29 -2.55
N ASP A 68 11.36 -10.45 -3.65
CA ASP A 68 11.28 -9.51 -4.76
C ASP A 68 9.87 -8.91 -4.82
N ILE A 69 9.77 -7.59 -4.68
CA ILE A 69 8.49 -6.86 -4.80
C ILE A 69 8.62 -5.91 -5.98
N GLU A 70 7.78 -6.09 -6.98
CA GLU A 70 7.73 -5.24 -8.17
C GLU A 70 6.48 -4.35 -8.12
N ILE A 71 6.66 -3.06 -8.37
CA ILE A 71 5.57 -2.10 -8.50
C ILE A 71 5.42 -1.76 -9.97
N THR A 72 4.19 -1.85 -10.47
CA THR A 72 3.82 -1.50 -11.84
C THR A 72 2.74 -0.42 -11.83
N ALA A 73 2.57 0.29 -12.95
CA ALA A 73 1.53 1.30 -13.14
C ALA A 73 1.51 2.44 -12.09
N HIS A 74 2.70 2.88 -11.64
CA HIS A 74 2.91 4.05 -10.79
C HIS A 74 4.03 4.92 -11.37
N HIS A 75 3.97 6.24 -11.20
CA HIS A 75 5.00 7.14 -11.76
C HIS A 75 6.40 6.88 -11.19
N ASP A 76 6.47 6.55 -9.90
CA ASP A 76 7.71 6.18 -9.20
C ASP A 76 7.92 4.66 -9.10
N SER A 77 7.36 3.86 -10.00
CA SER A 77 7.44 2.39 -9.95
C SER A 77 8.88 1.86 -9.79
N GLU A 78 9.82 2.35 -10.59
CA GLU A 78 11.24 1.93 -10.56
C GLU A 78 11.92 2.30 -9.23
N LYS A 79 11.70 3.54 -8.78
CA LYS A 79 12.28 4.07 -7.53
C LYS A 79 11.76 3.27 -6.33
N LEU A 80 10.45 3.10 -6.23
CA LEU A 80 9.79 2.31 -5.18
C LEU A 80 10.29 0.86 -5.16
N THR A 81 10.32 0.21 -6.32
CA THR A 81 10.78 -1.19 -6.49
C THR A 81 12.21 -1.35 -6.01
N LYS A 82 13.11 -0.44 -6.42
CA LYS A 82 14.51 -0.47 -6.01
C LYS A 82 14.66 -0.24 -4.50
N CYS A 83 13.96 0.72 -3.93
CA CYS A 83 14.08 1.07 -2.52
C CYS A 83 13.58 -0.05 -1.60
N ILE A 84 12.40 -0.60 -1.88
CA ILE A 84 11.82 -1.65 -1.03
C ILE A 84 12.65 -2.93 -1.09
N ASN A 85 13.14 -3.33 -2.26
CA ASN A 85 13.97 -4.54 -2.40
C ASN A 85 15.34 -4.40 -1.73
N LYS A 86 15.87 -3.17 -1.63
CA LYS A 86 17.05 -2.86 -0.81
C LYS A 86 16.76 -2.75 0.69
N GLY A 87 15.49 -2.72 1.09
CA GLY A 87 15.09 -2.55 2.49
C GLY A 87 15.40 -1.17 3.05
N LEU A 88 15.46 -0.14 2.19
CA LEU A 88 15.66 1.25 2.60
C LEU A 88 14.41 1.78 3.31
N LYS A 89 14.58 2.74 4.22
CA LYS A 89 13.46 3.52 4.76
C LYS A 89 12.96 4.52 3.73
N PHE A 90 11.74 5.03 3.92
CA PHE A 90 11.16 6.05 3.03
C PHE A 90 12.06 7.28 2.88
N ASP A 91 12.56 7.81 3.99
CA ASP A 91 13.45 8.99 3.99
C ASP A 91 14.78 8.73 3.26
N GLU A 92 15.29 7.49 3.29
CA GLU A 92 16.49 7.10 2.54
C GLU A 92 16.19 6.94 1.04
N CYS A 93 14.96 6.60 0.68
CA CYS A 93 14.52 6.43 -0.70
C CYS A 93 14.27 7.75 -1.42
N TYR A 94 13.64 8.71 -0.72
CA TYR A 94 13.22 9.99 -1.28
C TYR A 94 14.14 11.16 -0.90
N GLY A 95 15.00 11.01 0.12
CA GLY A 95 15.99 12.01 0.50
C GLY A 95 15.35 13.38 0.76
N ASP A 96 15.81 14.40 0.06
CA ASP A 96 15.31 15.78 0.18
C ASP A 96 13.88 15.97 -0.35
N GLU A 97 13.36 15.03 -1.16
CA GLU A 97 11.96 15.03 -1.59
C GLU A 97 11.03 14.65 -0.43
N ALA A 98 11.55 13.96 0.60
CA ALA A 98 10.79 13.62 1.79
C ALA A 98 10.77 14.78 2.79
N MET A 99 9.57 15.14 3.24
CA MET A 99 9.44 16.01 4.41
C MET A 99 9.80 15.20 5.66
N LYS A 100 10.98 15.50 6.24
CA LYS A 100 11.53 14.78 7.39
C LYS A 100 10.52 14.66 8.54
N GLY A 101 10.30 13.43 9.00
CA GLY A 101 9.39 13.11 10.11
C GLY A 101 7.91 13.00 9.73
N LEU A 102 7.49 13.51 8.56
CA LEU A 102 6.11 13.39 8.10
C LEU A 102 5.70 11.93 7.90
N TYR A 103 6.59 11.11 7.37
CA TYR A 103 6.35 9.68 7.15
C TYR A 103 6.01 8.96 8.46
N ASP A 104 6.85 9.12 9.47
CA ASP A 104 6.67 8.49 10.79
C ASP A 104 5.39 8.99 11.49
N ASP A 105 5.11 10.29 11.40
CA ASP A 105 3.89 10.88 11.94
C ASP A 105 2.62 10.33 11.29
N LEU A 106 2.63 10.17 9.96
CA LEU A 106 1.52 9.58 9.23
C LEU A 106 1.36 8.10 9.57
N LYS A 107 2.46 7.34 9.63
CA LYS A 107 2.46 5.92 10.02
C LYS A 107 1.87 5.73 11.41
N LYS A 108 2.26 6.57 12.37
CA LYS A 108 1.69 6.57 13.74
C LYS A 108 0.19 6.85 13.73
N LYS A 109 -0.27 7.86 12.98
CA LYS A 109 -1.71 8.17 12.85
C LYS A 109 -2.50 7.02 12.21
N PHE A 110 -1.91 6.31 11.26
CA PHE A 110 -2.52 5.14 10.63
C PHE A 110 -2.72 4.00 11.63
N TYR A 111 -1.69 3.58 12.36
CA TYR A 111 -1.84 2.51 13.35
C TYR A 111 -2.82 2.87 14.47
N GLN A 112 -2.84 4.12 14.93
CA GLN A 112 -3.85 4.59 15.87
C GLN A 112 -5.28 4.48 15.34
N ARG A 113 -5.49 4.63 14.03
CA ARG A 113 -6.81 4.46 13.40
C ARG A 113 -7.20 2.99 13.30
N LEU A 114 -6.25 2.12 12.95
CA LEU A 114 -6.46 0.67 12.92
C LEU A 114 -6.84 0.14 14.30
N GLU A 115 -6.09 0.47 15.34
CA GLU A 115 -6.34 0.03 16.72
C GLU A 115 -7.71 0.47 17.25
N LYS A 116 -8.12 1.70 16.91
CA LYS A 116 -9.41 2.25 17.34
C LYS A 116 -10.59 1.75 16.50
N GLY A 117 -10.35 0.92 15.48
CA GLY A 117 -11.39 0.48 14.54
C GLY A 117 -12.14 1.64 13.89
N ILE A 118 -11.48 2.80 13.72
CA ILE A 118 -12.12 4.01 13.18
C ILE A 118 -12.32 3.79 11.69
N ASN A 119 -13.46 3.22 11.34
CA ASN A 119 -13.95 3.24 9.98
C ASN A 119 -14.27 4.71 9.64
N PRO A 120 -13.69 5.30 8.57
CA PRO A 120 -14.02 6.67 8.15
C PRO A 120 -15.53 6.88 7.92
N LYS A 121 -16.31 5.81 7.71
CA LYS A 121 -17.78 5.84 7.64
C LYS A 121 -18.48 6.24 8.96
N ASN A 122 -17.83 6.09 10.12
CA ASN A 122 -18.42 6.27 11.44
C ASN A 122 -18.05 7.58 12.16
N LYS A 123 -17.29 8.50 11.53
CA LYS A 123 -17.05 9.82 12.13
C LYS A 123 -18.32 10.68 12.06
N SER A 124 -18.74 11.23 13.20
CA SER A 124 -19.90 12.12 13.35
C SER A 124 -19.74 13.48 12.66
N ASP A 125 -18.52 13.83 12.23
CA ASP A 125 -18.21 15.13 11.64
C ASP A 125 -18.28 15.10 10.11
N LYS A 126 -19.31 15.75 9.55
CA LYS A 126 -19.72 15.68 8.14
C LYS A 126 -18.62 16.14 7.18
N LEU A 127 -17.88 17.19 7.54
CA LEU A 127 -16.81 17.76 6.70
C LEU A 127 -15.58 16.85 6.62
N VAL A 128 -15.25 16.20 7.73
CA VAL A 128 -14.15 15.22 7.83
C VAL A 128 -14.51 13.93 7.10
N ARG A 129 -15.79 13.53 7.11
CA ARG A 129 -16.30 12.41 6.30
C ARG A 129 -16.19 12.67 4.80
N LEU A 130 -16.55 13.86 4.34
CA LEU A 130 -16.46 14.22 2.92
C LEU A 130 -15.00 14.31 2.46
N SER A 131 -14.13 15.02 3.18
CA SER A 131 -12.72 15.20 2.77
C SER A 131 -11.88 13.92 2.79
N LEU A 132 -12.01 13.07 3.83
CA LEU A 132 -11.31 11.78 3.89
C LEU A 132 -12.01 10.68 3.07
N GLY A 133 -13.31 10.83 2.83
CA GLY A 133 -14.08 9.93 1.98
C GLY A 133 -13.70 10.05 0.51
N ILE A 134 -13.47 11.27 0.01
CA ILE A 134 -13.22 11.52 -1.42
C ILE A 134 -11.95 10.80 -1.92
N THR A 135 -10.83 10.84 -1.20
CA THR A 135 -9.59 10.19 -1.67
C THR A 135 -9.66 8.66 -1.60
N GLY A 136 -10.18 8.10 -0.51
CA GLY A 136 -10.33 6.65 -0.37
C GLY A 136 -11.43 6.06 -1.28
N GLU A 137 -12.56 6.74 -1.44
CA GLU A 137 -13.62 6.34 -2.38
C GLU A 137 -13.13 6.44 -3.82
N MET A 138 -12.35 7.46 -4.17
CA MET A 138 -11.71 7.56 -5.49
C MET A 138 -10.76 6.39 -5.73
N CYS A 139 -9.91 6.05 -4.75
CA CYS A 139 -9.00 4.89 -4.83
C CYS A 139 -9.77 3.59 -5.09
N LYS A 140 -10.87 3.37 -4.36
CA LYS A 140 -11.74 2.21 -4.52
C LYS A 140 -12.47 2.17 -5.87
N LEU A 141 -13.05 3.29 -6.29
CA LEU A 141 -13.76 3.39 -7.59
C LEU A 141 -12.81 3.13 -8.76
N LEU A 142 -11.58 3.65 -8.70
CA LEU A 142 -10.56 3.42 -9.73
C LEU A 142 -10.09 1.96 -9.73
N ALA A 143 -9.94 1.34 -8.56
CA ALA A 143 -9.65 -0.09 -8.44
C ALA A 143 -10.76 -0.94 -9.08
N GLU A 144 -12.02 -0.67 -8.74
CA GLU A 144 -13.19 -1.39 -9.29
C GLU A 144 -13.29 -1.26 -10.82
N GLU A 145 -13.12 -0.05 -11.35
CA GLU A 145 -13.17 0.19 -12.80
C GLU A 145 -12.00 -0.49 -13.54
N ARG A 146 -10.81 -0.49 -12.96
CA ARG A 146 -9.66 -1.18 -13.54
C ARG A 146 -9.84 -2.69 -13.54
N MET A 147 -10.37 -3.26 -12.46
CA MET A 147 -10.69 -4.69 -12.38
C MET A 147 -11.71 -5.10 -13.44
N LYS A 148 -12.71 -4.25 -13.74
CA LYS A 148 -13.68 -4.50 -14.83
C LYS A 148 -13.03 -4.53 -16.20
N ARG A 149 -12.06 -3.63 -16.46
CA ARG A 149 -11.39 -3.51 -17.77
C ARG A 149 -10.34 -4.60 -18.02
N GLU A 150 -9.66 -5.08 -16.98
CA GLU A 150 -8.65 -6.14 -17.08
C GLU A 150 -9.27 -7.55 -17.07
N GLY A 151 -10.55 -7.69 -16.69
CA GLY A 151 -11.30 -8.95 -16.64
C GLY A 151 -12.29 -9.19 -17.78
N SER A 152 -12.28 -8.35 -18.84
CA SER A 152 -12.98 -8.56 -20.13
C SER A 152 -11.98 -8.82 -21.24
#